data_AF-A0A939WWQ5-F1
#
_entry.id   AF-A0A939WWQ5-F1
#
_cell.length_a   1.000
_cell.length_b   1.000
_cell.length_c   1.000
_cell.angle_alpha   90.00
_cell.angle_beta   90.00
_cell.angle_gamma   90.00
#
_symmetry.space_group_name_H-M   'P 1'
#
loop_
_entity.id
_entity.type
_entity.pdbx_description
1 polymer ?
#
loop_
_entity_poly.entity_id
_entity_poly.type
_entity_poly.pdbx_seq_one_letter_code
_entity_poly.pdbx_strand_id
1 'polypeptide(L)'
;MIIEKITEPKTHLECNDLTPSQKKVLFAVMAKYGALQYFAYDRFFKEGFHEWELKGINQIKRDFIDAHRAEIFPDGVDTHLLPTIDEMVNGKGVFYRVLGMSFGLKKVFTEHMNQMGMGSNSVLNKFSTDDWSDYERIGVKACIEEFEREIEKGGSGEETMSQGKAAEG
;
A
#
# COMPACT_ATOMS: atom_id res chain seq x y z
N MET A 1 0.57 -14.58 -12.17
CA MET A 1 1.41 -13.35 -12.07
C MET A 1 1.92 -13.22 -10.64
N ILE A 2 2.95 -12.40 -10.39
CA ILE A 2 3.55 -12.30 -9.05
C ILE A 2 2.61 -11.62 -8.07
N ILE A 3 1.81 -10.68 -8.58
CA ILE A 3 0.73 -10.06 -7.82
C ILE A 3 -0.21 -11.09 -7.20
N GLU A 4 -0.58 -12.15 -7.93
CA GLU A 4 -1.52 -13.18 -7.44
C GLU A 4 -0.96 -13.96 -6.24
N LYS A 5 0.37 -14.12 -6.17
CA LYS A 5 1.03 -14.78 -5.04
C LYS A 5 1.10 -13.89 -3.79
N ILE A 6 1.31 -12.59 -3.97
CA ILE A 6 1.60 -11.67 -2.85
C ILE A 6 0.33 -10.98 -2.34
N THR A 7 -0.77 -11.03 -3.10
CA THR A 7 -2.06 -10.47 -2.66
C THR A 7 -2.72 -11.25 -1.53
N GLU A 8 -2.22 -12.43 -1.20
CA GLU A 8 -2.67 -13.19 -0.03
C GLU A 8 -1.86 -12.75 1.21
N PRO A 9 -2.52 -12.36 2.32
CA PRO A 9 -1.82 -11.96 3.53
C PRO A 9 -0.86 -13.04 4.05
N LYS A 10 0.35 -12.62 4.42
CA LYS A 10 1.46 -13.44 4.93
C LYS A 10 2.04 -14.45 3.93
N THR A 11 1.64 -14.39 2.66
CA THR A 11 2.29 -15.15 1.60
C THR A 11 3.54 -14.43 1.14
N HIS A 12 4.64 -15.18 0.99
CA HIS A 12 5.90 -14.68 0.47
C HIS A 12 6.25 -15.36 -0.86
N LEU A 13 7.17 -14.76 -1.60
CA LEU A 13 7.78 -15.37 -2.76
C LEU A 13 8.84 -16.39 -2.36
N GLU A 14 9.04 -17.38 -3.21
CA GLU A 14 10.22 -18.23 -3.17
C GLU A 14 11.41 -17.50 -3.81
N CYS A 15 12.63 -17.83 -3.37
CA CYS A 15 13.84 -17.22 -3.92
C CYS A 15 13.96 -17.38 -5.44
N ASN A 16 13.36 -18.41 -6.02
CA ASN A 16 13.41 -18.70 -7.46
C ASN A 16 12.20 -18.14 -8.22
N ASP A 17 11.24 -17.50 -7.56
CA ASP A 17 10.11 -16.84 -8.22
C ASP A 17 10.53 -15.61 -9.02
N LEU A 18 11.70 -15.04 -8.71
CA LEU A 18 12.28 -13.90 -9.39
C LEU A 18 13.74 -14.15 -9.80
N THR A 19 14.05 -13.77 -11.04
CA THR A 19 15.44 -13.70 -11.51
C THR A 19 16.21 -12.58 -10.77
N PRO A 20 17.57 -12.63 -10.76
CA PRO A 20 18.37 -11.57 -10.15
C PRO A 20 18.11 -10.17 -10.72
N SER A 21 17.83 -10.06 -12.02
CA SER A 21 17.46 -8.79 -12.67
C SER A 21 16.11 -8.29 -12.20
N GLN A 22 15.08 -9.15 -12.14
CA GLN A 22 13.77 -8.75 -11.64
C GLN A 22 13.81 -8.33 -10.16
N LYS A 23 14.61 -9.00 -9.32
CA LYS A 23 14.81 -8.56 -7.92
C LYS A 23 15.36 -7.14 -7.82
N LYS A 24 16.29 -6.76 -8.71
CA LYS A 24 16.82 -5.38 -8.76
C LYS A 24 15.71 -4.38 -9.10
N VAL A 25 14.84 -4.70 -10.06
CA VAL A 25 13.70 -3.84 -10.42
C VAL A 25 12.72 -3.73 -9.25
N LEU A 26 12.37 -4.86 -8.61
CA LEU A 26 11.50 -4.87 -7.44
C LEU A 26 12.03 -3.96 -6.33
N PHE A 27 13.31 -4.08 -5.99
CA PHE A 27 13.91 -3.23 -4.95
C PHE A 27 13.99 -1.77 -5.35
N ALA A 28 14.22 -1.47 -6.64
CA ALA A 28 14.19 -0.09 -7.14
C ALA A 28 12.79 0.53 -7.02
N VAL A 29 11.74 -0.23 -7.38
CA VAL A 29 10.35 0.22 -7.24
C VAL A 29 10.00 0.44 -5.77
N MET A 30 10.33 -0.51 -4.89
CA MET A 30 10.07 -0.36 -3.45
C MET A 30 10.82 0.85 -2.85
N ALA A 31 12.07 1.07 -3.25
CA ALA A 31 12.86 2.21 -2.81
C ALA A 31 12.28 3.56 -3.27
N LYS A 32 11.71 3.62 -4.49
CA LYS A 32 10.98 4.81 -4.98
C LYS A 32 9.83 5.21 -4.05
N TYR A 33 9.21 4.25 -3.36
CA TYR A 33 8.14 4.47 -2.39
C TYR A 33 8.62 4.49 -0.92
N GLY A 34 9.92 4.70 -0.70
CA GLY A 34 10.50 4.93 0.62
C GLY A 34 10.76 3.66 1.44
N ALA A 35 10.63 2.46 0.86
CA ALA A 35 10.97 1.23 1.55
C ALA A 35 12.48 0.95 1.52
N LEU A 36 13.03 0.48 2.64
CA LEU A 36 14.43 0.06 2.73
C LEU A 36 14.60 -1.32 2.07
N GLN A 37 15.75 -1.55 1.44
CA GLN A 37 15.98 -2.79 0.70
C GLN A 37 15.93 -4.04 1.59
N TYR A 38 16.50 -4.00 2.80
CA TYR A 38 16.45 -5.14 3.73
C TYR A 38 15.01 -5.44 4.16
N PHE A 39 14.20 -4.40 4.40
CA PHE A 39 12.79 -4.54 4.72
C PHE A 39 12.05 -5.18 3.56
N ALA A 40 12.22 -4.68 2.34
CA ALA A 40 11.63 -5.28 1.16
C ALA A 40 12.04 -6.75 1.02
N TYR A 41 13.31 -7.08 1.19
CA TYR A 41 13.77 -8.48 1.13
C TYR A 41 13.04 -9.38 2.14
N ASP A 42 12.97 -8.97 3.41
CA ASP A 42 12.33 -9.77 4.45
C ASP A 42 10.83 -9.94 4.20
N ARG A 43 10.11 -8.89 3.82
CA ARG A 43 8.67 -9.00 3.52
C ARG A 43 8.40 -9.85 2.28
N PHE A 44 9.14 -9.64 1.19
CA PHE A 44 8.90 -10.37 -0.06
C PHE A 44 9.33 -11.84 -0.01
N PHE A 45 10.33 -12.22 0.78
CA PHE A 45 10.93 -13.57 0.72
C PHE A 45 10.96 -14.34 2.05
N LYS A 46 10.41 -13.79 3.14
CA LYS A 46 10.37 -14.49 4.44
C LYS A 46 9.03 -14.38 5.15
N GLU A 47 8.48 -13.18 5.25
CA GLU A 47 7.35 -12.91 6.17
C GLU A 47 6.01 -12.71 5.46
N GLY A 48 6.03 -12.27 4.21
CA GLY A 48 4.85 -11.76 3.52
C GLY A 48 4.40 -10.41 4.09
N PHE A 49 3.20 -9.98 3.70
CA PHE A 49 2.61 -8.71 4.11
C PHE A 49 1.32 -8.91 4.91
N HIS A 50 1.02 -8.02 5.86
CA HIS A 50 -0.31 -7.98 6.44
C HIS A 50 -1.32 -7.35 5.46
N GLU A 51 -2.60 -7.63 5.67
CA GLU A 51 -3.66 -7.12 4.81
C GLU A 51 -3.64 -5.59 4.72
N TRP A 52 -3.37 -4.91 5.83
CA TRP A 52 -3.31 -3.44 5.84
C TRP A 52 -2.16 -2.89 4.96
N GLU A 53 -1.02 -3.60 4.89
CA GLU A 53 0.11 -3.21 4.04
C GLU A 53 -0.20 -3.45 2.57
N LEU A 54 -0.87 -4.56 2.25
CA LEU A 54 -1.28 -4.86 0.88
C LEU A 54 -2.25 -3.82 0.35
N LYS A 55 -3.22 -3.42 1.17
CA LYS A 55 -4.31 -2.51 0.80
C LYS A 55 -3.93 -1.03 0.79
N GLY A 56 -3.07 -0.61 1.71
CA GLY A 56 -2.65 0.78 1.85
C GLY A 56 -3.58 1.63 2.72
N ILE A 57 -2.98 2.51 3.51
CA ILE A 57 -3.68 3.32 4.52
C ILE A 57 -4.71 4.26 3.89
N ASN A 58 -4.42 4.82 2.72
CA ASN A 58 -5.33 5.76 2.08
C ASN A 58 -6.65 5.09 1.68
N GLN A 59 -6.58 3.87 1.13
CA GLN A 59 -7.78 3.11 0.78
C GLN A 59 -8.54 2.67 2.03
N ILE A 60 -7.83 2.22 3.06
CA ILE A 60 -8.45 1.82 4.34
C ILE A 60 -9.24 2.98 4.96
N LYS A 61 -8.67 4.18 4.99
CA LYS A 61 -9.37 5.36 5.51
C LYS A 61 -10.65 5.65 4.72
N ARG A 62 -10.58 5.59 3.38
CA ARG A 62 -11.75 5.82 2.51
C ARG A 62 -12.85 4.79 2.77
N ASP A 63 -12.50 3.51 2.73
CA ASP A 63 -13.45 2.43 2.96
C ASP A 63 -14.13 2.53 4.33
N PHE A 64 -13.35 2.86 5.37
CA PHE A 64 -13.89 3.03 6.71
C PHE A 64 -14.82 4.24 6.82
N ILE A 65 -14.48 5.36 6.17
CA ILE A 65 -15.36 6.54 6.10
C ILE A 65 -16.67 6.20 5.41
N ASP A 66 -16.60 5.49 4.28
CA ASP A 66 -17.79 5.13 3.51
C ASP A 66 -18.68 4.14 4.27
N ALA A 67 -18.08 3.18 4.98
CA ALA A 67 -18.82 2.22 5.82
C ALA A 67 -19.49 2.86 7.04
N HIS A 68 -18.90 3.92 7.60
CA HIS A 68 -19.38 4.61 8.81
C HIS A 68 -19.84 6.04 8.52
N ARG A 69 -20.36 6.27 7.31
CA ARG A 69 -20.65 7.62 6.83
C ARG A 69 -21.69 8.33 7.70
N ALA A 70 -22.71 7.61 8.17
CA ALA A 70 -23.78 8.18 9.00
C ALA A 70 -23.28 8.56 10.40
N GLU A 71 -22.32 7.81 10.97
CA GLU A 71 -21.73 8.12 12.26
C GLU A 71 -20.70 9.24 12.20
N ILE A 72 -20.03 9.40 11.06
CA ILE A 72 -19.02 10.46 10.84
C ILE A 72 -19.69 11.77 10.39
N PHE A 73 -20.72 11.67 9.54
CA PHE A 73 -21.46 12.79 8.98
C PHE A 73 -22.95 12.65 9.31
N PRO A 74 -23.36 12.80 10.58
CA PRO A 74 -24.76 12.67 10.97
C PRO A 74 -25.61 13.80 10.39
N ASP A 75 -26.85 13.46 10.06
CA ASP A 75 -27.83 14.42 9.52
C ASP A 75 -28.05 15.59 10.49
N GLY A 76 -28.07 16.81 9.95
CA GLY A 76 -28.31 18.04 10.72
C GLY A 76 -27.07 18.67 11.35
N VAL A 77 -25.88 18.09 11.18
CA VAL A 77 -24.61 18.79 11.43
C VAL A 77 -24.26 19.64 10.22
N ASP A 78 -23.82 20.88 10.47
CA ASP A 78 -23.27 21.72 9.40
C ASP A 78 -22.00 21.09 8.86
N THR A 79 -22.12 20.47 7.68
CA THR A 79 -21.03 19.78 7.00
C THR A 79 -19.89 20.71 6.60
N HIS A 80 -20.09 22.04 6.58
CA HIS A 80 -19.02 23.00 6.34
C HIS A 80 -18.05 23.12 7.53
N LEU A 81 -18.41 22.61 8.71
CA LEU A 81 -17.54 22.55 9.88
C LEU A 81 -16.74 21.24 9.96
N LEU A 82 -17.04 20.27 9.08
CA LEU A 82 -16.35 18.99 9.02
C LEU A 82 -15.30 18.99 7.90
N PRO A 83 -14.14 18.36 8.11
CA PRO A 83 -13.18 18.16 7.03
C PRO A 83 -13.80 17.35 5.90
N THR A 84 -13.44 17.68 4.67
CA THR A 84 -13.75 16.86 3.50
C THR A 84 -13.09 15.48 3.62
N ILE A 85 -13.60 14.49 2.87
CA ILE A 85 -13.01 13.15 2.83
C ILE A 85 -11.53 13.22 2.43
N ASP A 86 -11.17 14.10 1.50
CA ASP A 86 -9.77 14.23 1.08
C ASP A 86 -8.88 14.78 2.19
N GLU A 87 -9.34 15.79 2.93
CA GLU A 87 -8.64 16.30 4.12
C GLU A 87 -8.54 15.25 5.23
N MET A 88 -9.56 14.39 5.40
CA MET A 88 -9.47 13.28 6.34
C MET A 88 -8.39 12.27 5.92
N VAL A 89 -8.36 11.89 4.64
CA VAL A 89 -7.44 10.87 4.13
C VAL A 89 -5.99 11.38 4.13
N ASN A 90 -5.76 12.60 3.68
CA ASN A 90 -4.42 13.17 3.44
C ASN A 90 -3.92 14.07 4.59
N GLY A 91 -4.81 14.54 5.46
CA GLY A 91 -4.48 15.47 6.53
C GLY A 91 -3.86 14.79 7.75
N LYS A 92 -2.80 15.41 8.29
CA LYS A 92 -2.07 14.91 9.46
C LYS A 92 -2.97 14.77 10.69
N GLY A 93 -3.20 13.53 11.11
CA GLY A 93 -4.04 13.18 12.26
C GLY A 93 -5.52 13.52 12.09
N VAL A 94 -5.95 14.02 10.92
CA VAL A 94 -7.31 14.55 10.72
C VAL A 94 -8.33 13.42 10.80
N PHE A 95 -8.10 12.33 10.07
CA PHE A 95 -8.92 11.12 10.14
C PHE A 95 -9.17 10.67 11.58
N TYR A 96 -8.09 10.44 12.34
CA TYR A 96 -8.20 9.89 13.69
C TYR A 96 -8.82 10.87 14.68
N ARG A 97 -8.62 12.17 14.48
CA ARG A 97 -9.30 13.22 15.26
C ARG A 97 -10.80 13.19 15.01
N VAL A 98 -11.23 13.11 13.75
CA VAL A 98 -12.66 13.05 13.38
C VAL A 98 -13.32 11.81 13.96
N LEU A 99 -12.67 10.64 13.92
CA LEU A 99 -13.20 9.44 14.60
C LEU A 99 -13.40 9.63 16.11
N GLY A 100 -12.68 10.57 16.73
CA GLY A 100 -12.82 10.89 18.14
C GLY A 100 -14.03 11.79 18.47
N MET A 101 -14.71 12.34 17.46
CA MET A 101 -15.90 13.17 17.64
C MET A 101 -17.15 12.32 17.89
N SER A 102 -17.16 11.08 17.39
CA SER A 102 -18.24 10.12 17.57
C SER A 102 -17.85 9.07 18.63
N PHE A 103 -18.76 8.81 19.57
CA PHE A 103 -18.49 7.91 20.69
C PHE A 103 -18.21 6.48 20.18
N GLY A 104 -17.08 5.90 20.61
CA GLY A 104 -16.72 4.53 20.30
C GLY A 104 -16.08 4.29 18.92
N LEU A 105 -16.11 5.25 17.99
CA LEU A 105 -15.69 5.00 16.61
C LEU A 105 -14.18 4.74 16.46
N LYS A 106 -13.33 5.36 17.31
CA LYS A 106 -11.90 5.00 17.40
C LYS A 106 -11.67 3.54 17.79
N LYS A 107 -12.51 2.99 18.70
CA LYS A 107 -12.42 1.60 19.12
C LYS A 107 -12.80 0.66 17.98
N VAL A 108 -13.91 0.96 17.29
CA VAL A 108 -14.35 0.22 16.09
C VAL A 108 -13.25 0.23 15.02
N PHE A 109 -12.64 1.39 14.76
CA PHE A 109 -11.53 1.49 13.82
C PHE A 109 -10.30 0.67 14.26
N THR A 110 -9.99 0.68 15.55
CA THR A 110 -8.86 -0.09 16.11
C THR A 110 -9.10 -1.59 15.96
N GLU A 111 -10.32 -2.06 16.18
CA GLU A 111 -10.72 -3.45 15.95
C GLU A 111 -10.63 -3.83 14.46
N HIS A 112 -11.08 -2.95 13.57
CA HIS A 112 -10.96 -3.13 12.12
C HIS A 112 -9.49 -3.25 11.69
N MET A 113 -8.61 -2.37 12.17
CA MET A 113 -7.17 -2.44 11.88
C MET A 113 -6.48 -3.68 12.46
N ASN A 114 -6.89 -4.12 13.66
CA ASN A 114 -6.39 -5.34 14.28
C ASN A 114 -6.73 -6.58 13.43
N GLN A 115 -7.94 -6.64 12.86
CA GLN A 115 -8.34 -7.73 11.95
C GLN A 115 -7.44 -7.78 10.71
N MET A 116 -7.03 -6.62 10.18
CA MET A 116 -6.11 -6.53 9.04
C MET A 116 -4.63 -6.72 9.42
N GLY A 117 -4.33 -6.99 10.70
CA GLY A 117 -2.99 -7.32 11.18
C GLY A 117 -2.18 -6.17 11.76
N MET A 118 -2.78 -5.01 12.05
CA MET A 118 -2.10 -3.90 12.73
C MET A 118 -2.45 -3.86 14.22
N GLY A 119 -1.44 -3.94 15.10
CA GLY A 119 -1.66 -3.87 16.55
C GLY A 119 -2.17 -2.51 17.05
N SER A 120 -3.00 -2.53 18.10
CA SER A 120 -3.65 -1.33 18.67
C SER A 120 -2.72 -0.15 18.99
N ASN A 121 -1.52 -0.40 19.52
CA ASN A 121 -0.55 0.66 19.81
C ASN A 121 -0.05 1.34 18.52
N SER A 122 0.17 0.56 17.46
CA SER A 122 0.52 1.10 16.15
C SER A 122 -0.62 1.92 15.58
N VAL A 123 -1.87 1.47 15.73
CA VAL A 123 -3.05 2.25 15.32
C VAL A 123 -3.05 3.62 16.01
N LEU A 124 -2.95 3.64 17.33
CA LEU A 124 -2.95 4.88 18.10
C LEU A 124 -1.82 5.83 17.65
N ASN A 125 -0.59 5.33 17.59
CA ASN A 125 0.58 6.16 17.32
C ASN A 125 0.58 6.65 15.87
N LYS A 126 0.42 5.76 14.90
CA LYS A 126 0.54 6.09 13.48
C LYS A 126 -0.63 6.92 12.96
N PHE A 127 -1.87 6.64 13.36
CA PHE A 127 -3.02 7.42 12.88
C PHE A 127 -3.18 8.77 13.58
N SER A 128 -2.65 8.94 14.78
CA SER A 128 -2.65 10.25 15.45
C SER A 128 -1.61 11.22 14.88
N THR A 129 -0.45 10.72 14.43
CA THR A 129 0.61 11.54 13.81
C THR A 129 0.55 11.58 12.29
N ASP A 130 -0.11 10.58 11.69
CA ASP A 130 -0.14 10.30 10.25
C ASP A 130 1.24 10.10 9.63
N ASP A 131 2.15 9.50 10.38
CA ASP A 131 3.54 9.23 9.98
C ASP A 131 3.65 7.90 9.21
N TRP A 132 3.41 7.99 7.91
CA TRP A 132 3.44 6.86 6.96
C TRP A 132 4.45 7.11 5.85
N SER A 133 5.19 6.05 5.53
CA SER A 133 5.99 5.94 4.31
C SER A 133 5.08 5.87 3.09
N ASP A 134 5.56 6.23 1.91
CA ASP A 134 4.71 6.28 0.71
C ASP A 134 4.14 4.90 0.35
N TYR A 135 4.92 3.82 0.48
CA TYR A 135 4.42 2.46 0.24
C TYR A 135 3.31 2.05 1.23
N GLU A 136 3.36 2.52 2.48
CA GLU A 136 2.30 2.27 3.48
C GLU A 136 1.01 3.00 3.06
N ARG A 137 1.13 4.20 2.48
CA ARG A 137 -0.03 5.00 2.03
C ARG A 137 -0.75 4.37 0.86
N ILE A 138 -0.02 3.99 -0.19
CA ILE A 138 -0.59 3.47 -1.44
C ILE A 138 -0.86 1.96 -1.40
N GLY A 139 -0.21 1.24 -0.51
CA GLY A 139 -0.29 -0.21 -0.41
C GLY A 139 0.72 -0.92 -1.31
N VAL A 140 1.22 -2.06 -0.83
CA VAL A 140 2.21 -2.89 -1.51
C VAL A 140 1.68 -3.44 -2.82
N LYS A 141 0.37 -3.67 -2.92
CA LYS A 141 -0.26 -4.09 -4.18
C LYS A 141 0.02 -3.09 -5.31
N ALA A 142 -0.12 -1.79 -5.04
CA ALA A 142 0.18 -0.75 -6.03
C ALA A 142 1.66 -0.74 -6.45
N CYS A 143 2.57 -1.00 -5.51
CA CYS A 143 4.00 -1.15 -5.81
C CYS A 143 4.26 -2.36 -6.74
N ILE A 144 3.60 -3.49 -6.51
CA ILE A 144 3.77 -4.70 -7.32
C ILE A 144 3.20 -4.51 -8.72
N GLU A 145 2.05 -3.85 -8.85
CA GLU A 145 1.48 -3.48 -10.15
C GLU A 145 2.44 -2.59 -10.95
N GLU A 146 3.16 -1.67 -10.29
CA GLU A 146 4.22 -0.91 -10.96
C GLU A 146 5.39 -1.79 -11.38
N PHE A 147 5.86 -2.65 -10.49
CA PHE A 147 6.91 -3.60 -10.81
C PHE A 147 6.58 -4.46 -12.04
N GLU A 148 5.38 -5.04 -12.12
CA GLU A 148 4.95 -5.84 -13.27
C GLU A 148 5.00 -5.03 -14.57
N ARG A 149 4.51 -3.77 -14.56
CA ARG A 149 4.60 -2.86 -15.71
C ARG A 149 6.05 -2.59 -16.14
N GLU A 150 6.97 -2.42 -15.18
CA GLU A 150 8.38 -2.17 -15.50
C GLU A 150 9.09 -3.41 -16.09
N ILE A 151 8.71 -4.61 -15.64
CA ILE A 151 9.20 -5.87 -16.25
C ILE A 151 8.69 -6.03 -17.69
N GLU A 152 7.42 -5.74 -17.94
CA GLU A 152 6.84 -5.81 -19.29
C GLU A 152 7.53 -4.84 -20.27
N LYS A 153 7.79 -3.60 -19.83
CA LYS A 153 8.52 -2.62 -20.64
C LYS A 153 9.96 -3.09 -20.94
N GLY A 154 10.66 -3.62 -19.95
CA GLY A 154 12.04 -4.11 -20.10
C GLY A 154 12.15 -5.29 -21.07
N GLY A 155 11.14 -6.18 -21.12
CA GLY A 155 11.10 -7.31 -22.06
C GLY A 155 10.85 -6.90 -23.51
N SER A 156 10.20 -5.77 -23.75
CA SER A 156 9.92 -5.27 -25.11
C SER A 156 11.12 -4.62 -25.81
N GLY A 157 12.26 -4.43 -25.11
CA GLY A 157 13.45 -3.74 -25.60
C GLY A 157 14.54 -4.62 -26.21
N GLU A 158 14.48 -5.94 -26.08
CA GLU A 158 15.55 -6.87 -26.54
C GLU A 158 15.30 -7.50 -27.92
N GLU A 159 14.13 -7.34 -28.54
CA GLU A 159 13.82 -7.99 -29.83
C GLU A 159 14.32 -7.24 -31.10
N THR A 160 14.87 -6.03 -30.99
CA THR A 160 15.19 -5.21 -32.20
C THR A 160 16.68 -5.15 -32.59
N MET A 161 17.58 -5.92 -31.97
CA MET A 161 18.99 -5.98 -32.38
C MET A 161 19.49 -7.41 -32.64
N SER A 162 18.86 -8.11 -33.58
CA SER A 162 19.48 -9.30 -34.19
C SER A 162 19.01 -9.57 -35.63
N GLN A 163 18.93 -8.55 -36.48
CA GLN A 163 18.93 -8.76 -37.94
C GLN A 163 19.66 -7.59 -38.61
N GLY A 164 20.97 -7.75 -38.83
CA GLY A 164 21.78 -6.72 -39.47
C GLY A 164 23.26 -7.06 -39.63
N LYS A 165 23.60 -8.33 -39.87
CA LYS A 165 24.92 -8.71 -40.39
C LYS A 165 24.77 -9.89 -41.35
N ALA A 166 24.57 -9.57 -42.63
CA ALA A 166 25.04 -10.37 -43.76
C ALA A 166 24.81 -9.58 -45.05
N ALA A 167 25.88 -8.98 -45.58
CA ALA A 167 26.20 -8.91 -47.01
C ALA A 167 27.41 -7.98 -47.20
N GLU A 168 28.60 -8.55 -47.06
CA GLU A 168 29.72 -8.18 -47.93
C GLU A 168 29.55 -8.97 -49.23
N GLY A 169 29.77 -8.31 -50.37
CA GLY A 169 29.72 -8.85 -51.71
C GLY A 169 29.79 -7.74 -52.75
#